data_AF-A0A011WRA0-F1
#
_entry.id   AF-A0A011WRA0-F1
#
_cell.length_a   1.000
_cell.length_b   1.000
_cell.length_c   1.000
_cell.angle_alpha   90.00
_cell.angle_beta   90.00
_cell.angle_gamma   90.00
#
_symmetry.space_group_name_H-M   'P 1'
#
loop_
_entity.id
_entity.type
_entity.pdbx_description
1 polymer ?
#
loop_
_entity_poly.entity_id
_entity_poly.type
_entity_poly.pdbx_seq_one_letter_code
_entity_poly.pdbx_strand_id
1 'polypeptide(L)'
;MDFRLTVKQKISNVEFGEADIVKAAGAEGKFEAQALPFAKTASNGFIRSWAEGVGVTLATQKDWVKNIKSGAMEKVVTVRDGGKPLTYVFVLETV
;
A
#
# COMPACT_ATOMS: atom_id res chain seq x y z
N MET A 1 -13.25 5.49 12.23
CA MET A 1 -11.93 6.15 12.18
C MET A 1 -11.51 6.20 10.73
N ASP A 2 -10.93 7.31 10.33
CA ASP A 2 -10.48 7.49 8.95
C ASP A 2 -9.06 6.98 8.79
N PHE A 3 -8.82 6.32 7.66
CA PHE A 3 -7.52 5.82 7.30
C PHE A 3 -7.17 6.28 5.89
N ARG A 4 -5.92 6.65 5.66
CA ARG A 4 -5.37 6.96 4.35
C ARG A 4 -4.41 5.86 3.93
N LEU A 5 -4.56 5.39 2.69
CA LEU A 5 -3.69 4.41 2.05
C LEU A 5 -2.98 5.04 0.84
N THR A 6 -1.66 5.10 0.92
CA THR A 6 -0.79 5.53 -0.18
C THR A 6 0.17 4.40 -0.57
N VAL A 7 0.80 4.53 -1.72
CA VAL A 7 1.77 3.57 -2.25
C VAL A 7 2.98 4.31 -2.83
N LYS A 8 4.18 3.83 -2.53
CA LYS A 8 5.43 4.36 -3.10
C LYS A 8 6.22 3.23 -3.72
N GLN A 9 6.81 3.45 -4.90
CA GLN A 9 7.71 2.48 -5.50
C GLN A 9 9.06 2.51 -4.78
N LYS A 10 9.60 1.34 -4.44
CA LYS A 10 10.96 1.22 -3.93
C LYS A 10 11.92 1.19 -5.12
N ILE A 11 12.77 2.21 -5.23
CA ILE A 11 13.76 2.35 -6.32
C ILE A 11 15.06 1.65 -5.92
N SER A 12 15.50 1.88 -4.68
CA SER A 12 16.70 1.25 -4.11
C SER A 12 16.46 0.90 -2.65
N ASN A 13 17.49 0.43 -1.95
CA ASN A 13 17.37 0.16 -0.51
C ASN A 13 17.18 1.43 0.34
N VAL A 14 17.52 2.59 -0.22
CA VAL A 14 17.46 3.89 0.46
C VAL A 14 16.55 4.90 -0.24
N GLU A 15 16.19 4.66 -1.50
CA GLU A 15 15.36 5.57 -2.29
C GLU A 15 13.98 5.00 -2.60
N PHE A 16 12.99 5.87 -2.49
CA PHE A 16 11.61 5.62 -2.83
C PHE A 16 11.16 6.69 -3.84
N GLY A 17 10.33 6.29 -4.79
CA GLY A 17 9.63 7.22 -5.66
C GLY A 17 8.58 8.03 -4.88
N GLU A 18 7.91 8.93 -5.60
CA GLU A 18 6.82 9.71 -5.04
C GLU A 18 5.68 8.81 -4.55
N ALA A 19 5.00 9.28 -3.49
CA ALA A 19 3.87 8.56 -2.92
C ALA A 19 2.61 8.87 -3.75
N ASP A 20 1.99 7.81 -4.25
CA ASP A 20 0.74 7.85 -4.98
C ASP A 20 -0.44 7.46 -4.10
N ILE A 21 -1.60 8.01 -4.42
CA ILE A 21 -2.85 7.65 -3.78
C ILE A 21 -3.33 6.28 -4.30
N VAL A 22 -3.70 5.39 -3.36
CA VAL A 22 -4.40 4.16 -3.74
C VAL A 22 -5.86 4.49 -4.05
N LYS A 23 -6.14 4.80 -5.32
CA LYS A 23 -7.48 5.21 -5.79
C LYS A 23 -8.60 4.22 -5.47
N ALA A 24 -8.27 2.93 -5.37
CA ALA A 24 -9.21 1.89 -4.96
C ALA A 24 -9.74 2.08 -3.53
N ALA A 25 -8.98 2.78 -2.68
CA ALA A 25 -9.39 3.17 -1.33
C ALA A 25 -10.21 4.47 -1.30
N GLY A 26 -10.42 5.14 -2.44
CA GLY A 26 -11.14 6.41 -2.55
C GLY A 26 -10.32 7.50 -3.26
N ALA A 27 -10.95 8.63 -3.57
CA ALA A 27 -10.34 9.72 -4.35
C ALA A 27 -9.05 10.28 -3.72
N GLU A 28 -9.01 10.36 -2.39
CA GLU A 28 -7.82 10.78 -1.61
C GLU A 28 -7.11 9.58 -0.92
N GLY A 29 -7.46 8.35 -1.32
CA GLY A 29 -6.99 7.13 -0.66
C GLY A 29 -7.56 6.95 0.73
N LYS A 30 -8.63 7.67 1.06
CA LYS A 30 -9.27 7.69 2.38
C LYS A 30 -10.47 6.76 2.44
N PHE A 31 -10.53 5.95 3.50
CA PHE A 31 -11.64 5.08 3.80
C PHE A 31 -11.87 4.96 5.30
N GLU A 32 -13.10 4.61 5.68
CA GLU A 32 -13.48 4.40 7.07
C GLU A 32 -13.29 2.95 7.50
N ALA A 33 -12.82 2.76 8.74
CA ALA A 33 -12.88 1.47 9.42
C ALA A 33 -13.11 1.63 10.92
N GLN A 34 -13.64 0.57 11.55
CA GLN A 34 -13.90 0.55 12.98
C GLN A 34 -12.62 0.56 13.83
N ALA A 35 -11.58 -0.14 13.38
CA ALA A 35 -10.30 -0.25 14.08
C ALA A 35 -9.16 -0.58 13.11
N LEU A 36 -7.92 -0.37 13.54
CA LEU A 36 -6.73 -0.65 12.74
C LEU A 36 -6.68 -2.09 12.16
N PRO A 37 -7.07 -3.16 12.89
CA PRO A 37 -7.11 -4.50 12.30
C PRO A 37 -8.04 -4.61 11.08
N PHE A 38 -9.21 -3.98 11.13
CA PHE A 38 -10.15 -3.95 10.01
C PHE A 38 -9.60 -3.11 8.84
N ALA A 39 -8.91 -2.00 9.14
CA ALA A 39 -8.27 -1.18 8.12
C ALA A 39 -7.16 -1.93 7.35
N LYS A 40 -6.36 -2.75 8.05
CA LYS A 40 -5.35 -3.63 7.43
C LYS A 40 -5.99 -4.66 6.49
N THR A 41 -7.11 -5.25 6.90
CA THR A 41 -7.85 -6.22 6.08
C THR A 41 -8.42 -5.57 4.83
N ALA A 42 -9.08 -4.41 4.97
CA ALA A 42 -9.60 -3.65 3.82
C ALA A 42 -8.47 -3.26 2.85
N SER A 43 -7.34 -2.81 3.39
CA SER A 43 -6.16 -2.43 2.59
C SER A 43 -5.61 -3.57 1.74
N ASN A 44 -5.69 -4.83 2.19
CA ASN A 44 -5.29 -5.97 1.34
C ASN A 44 -6.18 -6.09 0.09
N GLY A 45 -7.48 -5.78 0.20
CA GLY A 45 -8.40 -5.72 -0.93
C GLY A 45 -8.08 -4.55 -1.88
N PHE A 46 -7.76 -3.38 -1.32
CA PHE A 46 -7.34 -2.22 -2.12
C PHE A 46 -6.01 -2.46 -2.85
N ILE A 47 -5.04 -3.14 -2.23
CA ILE A 47 -3.77 -3.52 -2.87
C ILE A 47 -4.02 -4.42 -4.08
N ARG A 48 -4.94 -5.40 -3.98
CA ARG A 48 -5.32 -6.25 -5.12
C ARG A 48 -5.96 -5.44 -6.23
N SER A 49 -6.95 -4.61 -5.88
CA SER A 49 -7.66 -3.75 -6.84
C SER A 49 -6.71 -2.74 -7.51
N TRP A 50 -5.73 -2.22 -6.76
CA TRP A 50 -4.70 -1.34 -7.30
C TRP A 50 -3.82 -2.07 -8.33
N ALA A 51 -3.35 -3.27 -8.01
CA ALA A 51 -2.48 -4.04 -8.90
C ALA A 51 -3.20 -4.36 -10.23
N GLU A 52 -4.46 -4.75 -10.15
CA GLU A 52 -5.33 -4.96 -11.33
C GLU A 52 -5.50 -3.65 -12.12
N GLY A 53 -5.76 -2.53 -11.44
CA GLY A 53 -5.97 -1.22 -12.07
C GLY A 53 -4.74 -0.65 -12.76
N VAL A 54 -3.53 -0.97 -12.30
CA VAL A 54 -2.27 -0.54 -12.95
C VAL A 54 -1.68 -1.59 -13.90
N GLY A 55 -2.35 -2.74 -14.06
CA GLY A 55 -1.94 -3.77 -15.02
C GLY A 55 -0.73 -4.62 -14.58
N VAL A 56 -0.48 -4.75 -13.27
CA VAL A 56 0.64 -5.55 -12.74
C VAL A 56 0.14 -6.79 -11.99
N THR A 57 0.95 -7.85 -12.00
CA THR A 57 0.60 -9.10 -11.30
C THR A 57 1.18 -9.10 -9.90
N LEU A 58 0.35 -9.25 -8.87
CA LEU A 58 0.80 -9.44 -7.49
C LEU A 58 1.64 -10.72 -7.38
N ALA A 59 2.85 -10.62 -6.83
CA ALA A 59 3.74 -11.76 -6.58
C ALA A 59 3.76 -12.14 -5.10
N THR A 60 4.13 -11.19 -4.22
CA THR A 60 4.18 -11.43 -2.77
C THR A 60 3.73 -10.21 -1.99
N GLN A 61 3.25 -10.45 -0.78
CA GLN A 61 2.81 -9.41 0.15
C GLN A 61 3.34 -9.77 1.55
N LYS A 62 4.13 -8.88 2.15
CA LYS A 62 4.55 -9.04 3.55
C LYS A 62 3.41 -8.68 4.51
N ASP A 63 3.59 -8.99 5.79
CA ASP A 63 2.70 -8.50 6.84
C ASP A 63 2.83 -6.99 7.03
N TRP A 64 1.79 -6.40 7.62
CA TRP A 64 1.77 -4.99 8.01
C TRP A 64 2.70 -4.76 9.21
N VAL A 65 3.73 -3.94 9.04
CA VAL A 65 4.73 -3.62 10.08
C VAL A 65 4.63 -2.14 10.43
N LYS A 66 4.71 -1.80 11.72
CA LYS A 66 4.71 -0.40 12.15
C LYS A 66 6.06 0.24 11.86
N ASN A 67 6.07 1.35 11.13
CA ASN A 67 7.25 2.18 10.97
C ASN A 67 7.54 2.91 12.27
N ILE A 68 8.74 2.73 12.83
CA ILE A 68 9.10 3.29 14.14
C ILE A 68 9.24 4.82 14.09
N LYS A 69 9.60 5.38 12.93
CA LYS A 69 9.83 6.83 12.77
C LYS A 69 8.52 7.59 12.54
N SER A 70 7.68 7.12 11.62
CA SER A 70 6.42 7.80 11.27
C SER A 70 5.22 7.31 12.07
N GLY A 71 5.30 6.14 12.70
CA GLY A 71 4.17 5.51 13.38
C GLY A 71 3.15 4.86 12.45
N ALA A 72 3.26 5.06 11.13
CA ALA A 72 2.39 4.49 10.12
C ALA A 72 2.57 2.97 9.99
N MET A 73 1.55 2.27 9.49
CA MET A 73 1.66 0.87 9.13
C MET A 73 2.15 0.75 7.69
N GLU A 74 3.22 0.00 7.45
CA GLU A 74 3.77 -0.23 6.12
C GLU A 74 3.62 -1.69 5.72
N LYS A 75 3.37 -1.93 4.42
CA LYS A 75 3.33 -3.26 3.83
C LYS A 75 4.11 -3.29 2.54
N VAL A 76 5.12 -4.14 2.51
CA VAL A 76 5.95 -4.35 1.31
C VAL A 76 5.24 -5.35 0.40
N VAL A 77 5.06 -4.95 -0.86
CA VAL A 77 4.39 -5.73 -1.90
C VAL A 77 5.33 -5.83 -3.09
N THR A 78 5.57 -7.05 -3.56
CA THR A 78 6.28 -7.28 -4.82
C THR A 78 5.27 -7.62 -5.90
N VAL A 79 5.40 -6.97 -7.05
CA VAL A 79 4.59 -7.21 -8.26
C VAL A 79 5.49 -7.57 -9.44
N ARG A 80 4.90 -8.08 -10.51
CA ARG A 80 5.55 -8.29 -11.80
C ARG A 80 4.91 -7.39 -12.84
N ASP A 81 5.73 -6.59 -13.50
CA ASP A 81 5.37 -5.76 -14.64
C ASP A 81 6.13 -6.26 -15.87
N GLY A 82 5.42 -6.86 -16.84
CA GLY A 82 6.06 -7.48 -18.01
C GLY A 82 7.13 -8.52 -17.67
N GLY A 83 6.98 -9.21 -16.52
CA GLY A 83 7.97 -10.17 -16.01
C GLY A 83 9.10 -9.56 -15.16
N LYS A 84 9.24 -8.23 -15.12
CA LYS A 84 10.21 -7.54 -14.26
C LYS A 84 9.65 -7.41 -12.84
N PRO A 85 10.37 -7.85 -11.80
CA PRO A 85 9.92 -7.68 -10.43
C PRO A 85 10.07 -6.22 -9.99
N LEU A 86 8.97 -5.63 -9.50
CA LEU A 86 8.95 -4.30 -8.89
C LEU A 86 8.52 -4.43 -7.43
N THR A 87 9.05 -3.57 -6.57
CA THR A 87 8.68 -3.53 -5.16
C THR A 87 8.01 -2.21 -4.83
N TYR A 88 6.88 -2.29 -4.14
CA TYR A 88 6.10 -1.17 -3.67
C TYR A 88 5.93 -1.26 -2.15
N VAL A 89 5.81 -0.11 -1.51
CA VAL A 89 5.49 -0.01 -0.09
C VAL A 89 4.17 0.73 0.04
N PHE A 90 3.18 0.03 0.55
CA PHE A 90 1.90 0.60 0.92
C PHE A 90 2.00 1.17 2.33
N VAL A 91 1.49 2.39 2.52
CA VAL A 91 1.54 3.10 3.79
C VAL A 91 0.10 3.39 4.21
N LEU A 92 -0.27 2.88 5.39
CA LEU A 92 -1.57 3.04 6.01
C LEU A 92 -1.43 3.94 7.25
N GLU A 93 -2.10 5.08 7.20
CA GLU A 93 -2.06 6.13 8.23
C GLU A 93 -3.47 6.35 8.79
N THR A 94 -3.56 6.60 10.10
CA THR A 94 -4.79 7.12 10.69
C THR A 94 -4.86 8.62 10.41
N VAL A 95 -6.03 9.13 10.00
CA VAL A 95 -6.27 10.55 9.70
C VAL A 95 -7.15 11.18 10.77
#